data_AF-A0A969NYP8-F1
#
_entry.id   AF-A0A969NYP8-F1
#
_cell.length_a   1.000
_cell.length_b   1.000
_cell.length_c   1.000
_cell.angle_alpha   90.00
_cell.angle_beta   90.00
_cell.angle_gamma   90.00
#
_symmetry.space_group_name_H-M   'P 1'
#
loop_
_entity.id
_entity.type
_entity.pdbx_description
1 polymer ?
#
loop_
_entity_poly.entity_id
_entity_poly.type
_entity_poly.pdbx_seq_one_letter_code
_entity_poly.pdbx_strand_id
1 'polypeptide(L)'
;MRLRLVFYVLLLALIAGQLSILSVSIIPTEEVAAQSLKATKAVTDDPPYVRPIAAGVSVRPLLTVGETVPMTGSPNADYRMIGIPDGLGAYKMDNGNVRLFMNHELNFDVISAPFVDTLPTTRTGALVSEFVLSGQQPINVKSGDLAFDTVFAWEGPDTGFVDRTQEWLNGENTFARFCSGYMAGPHSGLEEYIYLNGEETSAAFGTFDSQGGQAVAFVDNAAWLLPEMGRFAKENIVVVPGTGQRTVVLALEDGPSSLDSQLYVYIGQKDPNATTAVERAGLVGGKLYFFRSTDLAKNSELTFRKADGTLTGEWVAVDSTLEDGEEVWNLLDDTLNERVQAANPFNVIRVEDAAYDRNEPGVVYFTTTGSDYVDPITGRMPNNLGRSAN
;
A
#
# COMPACT_ATOMS: atom_id res chain seq x y z
N MET A 1 9.84 -35.74 18.83
CA MET A 1 8.46 -35.23 18.98
C MET A 1 7.65 -35.78 17.82
N ARG A 2 6.50 -36.42 18.07
CA ARG A 2 5.76 -37.21 17.07
C ARG A 2 5.07 -36.29 16.05
N LEU A 3 5.41 -36.46 14.78
CA LEU A 3 4.75 -35.82 13.64
C LEU A 3 3.35 -36.46 13.46
N ARG A 4 2.28 -35.67 13.57
CA ARG A 4 0.93 -36.07 13.15
C ARG A 4 0.63 -35.37 11.84
N LEU A 5 0.59 -36.12 10.73
CA LEU A 5 -0.06 -35.69 9.50
C LEU A 5 -1.57 -35.83 9.69
N VAL A 6 -2.32 -34.74 9.53
CA VAL A 6 -3.77 -34.77 9.42
C VAL A 6 -4.10 -34.58 7.94
N PHE A 7 -4.67 -35.60 7.31
CA PHE A 7 -5.26 -35.50 5.97
C PHE A 7 -6.73 -35.13 6.11
N TYR A 8 -7.17 -34.04 5.48
CA TYR A 8 -8.58 -33.84 5.17
C TYR A 8 -8.86 -34.52 3.82
N VAL A 9 -9.65 -35.59 3.83
CA VAL A 9 -10.21 -36.20 2.62
C VAL A 9 -11.60 -35.60 2.42
N LEU A 10 -11.74 -34.71 1.44
CA LEU A 10 -13.06 -34.30 0.95
C LEU A 10 -13.57 -35.43 0.02
N LEU A 11 -14.64 -36.11 0.44
CA LEU A 11 -15.27 -37.16 -0.35
C LEU A 11 -16.19 -36.51 -1.40
N LEU A 12 -15.72 -36.39 -2.65
CA LEU A 12 -16.56 -36.03 -3.79
C LEU A 12 -17.00 -37.30 -4.52
N ALA A 13 -18.32 -37.55 -4.52
CA ALA A 13 -18.94 -38.61 -5.29
C ALA A 13 -18.84 -38.29 -6.80
N LEU A 14 -18.20 -39.18 -7.55
CA LEU A 14 -18.12 -39.11 -9.01
C LEU A 14 -19.44 -39.61 -9.62
N ILE A 15 -20.16 -38.76 -10.35
CA ILE A 15 -21.09 -39.19 -11.40
C ILE A 15 -20.63 -38.55 -12.71
N ALA A 16 -20.32 -39.42 -13.68
CA ALA A 16 -20.11 -39.15 -15.10
C ALA A 16 -18.88 -38.30 -15.50
N GLY A 17 -17.72 -38.97 -15.58
CA GLY A 17 -16.93 -39.03 -16.82
C GLY A 17 -16.41 -37.72 -17.43
N GLN A 18 -15.43 -37.09 -16.79
CA GLN A 18 -14.37 -36.34 -17.48
C GLN A 18 -13.14 -36.25 -16.57
N LEU A 19 -11.99 -36.71 -17.07
CA LEU A 19 -10.72 -36.68 -16.33
C LEU A 19 -10.04 -35.33 -16.58
N SER A 20 -10.28 -34.35 -15.72
CA SER A 20 -9.52 -33.10 -15.70
C SER A 20 -8.36 -33.27 -14.72
N ILE A 21 -7.12 -33.24 -15.21
CA ILE A 21 -5.94 -33.12 -14.35
C ILE A 21 -5.92 -31.67 -13.86
N LEU A 22 -6.46 -31.42 -12.67
CA LEU A 22 -6.13 -30.23 -11.91
C LEU A 22 -4.69 -30.41 -11.42
N SER A 23 -3.76 -29.67 -12.00
CA SER A 23 -2.48 -29.39 -11.35
C SER A 23 -2.79 -28.62 -10.08
N VAL A 24 -2.83 -29.32 -8.94
CA VAL A 24 -2.68 -28.69 -7.64
C VAL A 24 -1.23 -28.23 -7.58
N SER A 25 -0.99 -26.97 -7.94
CA SER A 25 0.19 -26.28 -7.43
C SER A 25 0.02 -26.22 -5.92
N ILE A 26 0.76 -27.07 -5.22
CA ILE A 26 1.04 -26.85 -3.81
C ILE A 26 1.92 -25.60 -3.80
N ILE A 27 1.31 -24.43 -3.68
CA ILE A 27 2.03 -23.25 -3.23
C ILE A 27 2.48 -23.62 -1.82
N PRO A 28 3.79 -23.65 -1.53
CA PRO A 28 4.20 -23.77 -0.14
C PRO A 28 3.68 -22.52 0.56
N THR A 29 2.68 -22.68 1.43
CA THR A 29 2.42 -21.73 2.50
C THR A 29 3.66 -21.77 3.41
N GLU A 30 4.71 -21.02 3.06
CA GLU A 30 5.72 -20.64 4.05
C GLU A 30 5.16 -19.49 4.91
N GLU A 31 4.05 -19.81 5.56
CA GLU A 31 3.45 -19.01 6.61
C GLU A 31 4.12 -19.43 7.91
N VAL A 32 5.28 -18.84 8.20
CA VAL A 32 5.95 -19.01 9.49
C VAL A 32 6.37 -17.64 10.02
N ALA A 33 5.45 -16.97 10.72
CA ALA A 33 5.71 -15.80 11.56
C ALA A 33 6.58 -16.10 12.82
N ALA A 34 7.22 -17.27 12.87
CA ALA A 34 8.14 -17.67 13.92
C ALA A 34 9.36 -18.41 13.33
N GLN A 35 10.11 -17.75 12.45
CA GLN A 35 11.46 -18.22 12.11
C GLN A 35 12.37 -18.15 13.35
N SER A 36 13.28 -19.12 13.48
CA SER A 36 14.27 -19.16 14.56
C SER A 36 15.01 -17.83 14.65
N LEU A 37 15.13 -17.27 15.86
CA LEU A 37 15.89 -16.04 16.12
C LEU A 37 17.28 -16.13 15.47
N LYS A 38 17.49 -15.36 14.40
CA LYS A 38 18.84 -15.09 13.90
C LYS A 38 19.45 -14.04 14.81
N ALA A 39 20.78 -14.10 15.02
CA ALA A 39 21.49 -13.18 15.90
C ALA A 39 21.26 -11.72 15.51
N THR A 40 21.41 -10.80 16.48
CA THR A 40 21.42 -9.36 16.23
C THR A 40 22.50 -9.01 15.21
N LYS A 41 22.14 -8.39 14.09
CA LYS A 41 23.07 -8.06 13.01
C LYS A 41 22.99 -6.61 12.58
N ALA A 42 24.14 -5.98 12.42
CA ALA A 42 24.26 -4.66 11.79
C ALA A 42 24.18 -4.73 10.25
N VAL A 43 24.52 -5.90 9.69
CA VAL A 43 24.53 -6.25 8.26
C VAL A 43 24.25 -7.75 8.12
N THR A 44 23.38 -8.14 7.20
CA THR A 44 23.09 -9.55 6.93
C THR A 44 24.24 -10.28 6.23
N ASP A 45 24.31 -11.60 6.45
CA ASP A 45 25.20 -12.51 5.71
C ASP A 45 24.47 -13.24 4.57
N ASP A 46 23.15 -13.06 4.46
CA ASP A 46 22.38 -13.62 3.36
C ASP A 46 22.81 -12.93 2.04
N PRO A 47 22.90 -13.68 0.92
CA PRO A 47 23.35 -13.12 -0.35
C PRO A 47 22.34 -12.10 -0.89
N PRO A 48 22.77 -11.13 -1.72
CA PRO A 48 21.85 -10.19 -2.35
C PRO A 48 20.88 -10.93 -3.27
N TYR A 49 19.60 -10.57 -3.18
CA TYR A 49 18.55 -11.10 -4.07
C TYR A 49 18.54 -10.42 -5.45
N VAL A 50 19.42 -9.43 -5.66
CA VAL A 50 19.62 -8.76 -6.95
C VAL A 50 21.06 -8.86 -7.40
N ARG A 51 21.26 -8.93 -8.73
CA ARG A 51 22.59 -8.99 -9.34
C ARG A 51 22.89 -7.66 -10.06
N PRO A 52 24.03 -7.01 -9.78
CA PRO A 52 24.43 -5.82 -10.52
C PRO A 52 24.69 -6.19 -12.00
N ILE A 53 24.10 -5.43 -12.92
CA ILE A 53 24.30 -5.61 -14.37
C ILE A 53 25.29 -4.61 -14.97
N ALA A 54 25.54 -3.50 -14.27
CA ALA A 54 26.48 -2.47 -14.70
C ALA A 54 27.83 -2.62 -13.98
N ALA A 55 28.93 -2.37 -14.71
CA ALA A 55 30.27 -2.39 -14.14
C ALA A 55 30.43 -1.31 -13.05
N GLY A 56 31.14 -1.64 -11.97
CA GLY A 56 31.36 -0.72 -10.84
C GLY A 56 30.21 -0.62 -9.84
N VAL A 57 29.10 -1.33 -10.06
CA VAL A 57 28.00 -1.43 -9.10
C VAL A 57 28.19 -2.64 -8.20
N SER A 58 28.15 -2.42 -6.89
CA SER A 58 28.13 -3.47 -5.88
C SER A 58 26.84 -3.40 -5.07
N VAL A 59 26.26 -4.56 -4.77
CA VAL A 59 25.09 -4.66 -3.90
C VAL A 59 25.55 -5.21 -2.56
N ARG A 60 25.21 -4.50 -1.47
CA ARG A 60 25.43 -4.97 -0.11
C ARG A 60 24.09 -5.11 0.60
N PRO A 61 23.65 -6.34 0.88
CA PRO A 61 22.50 -6.61 1.74
C PRO A 61 22.67 -5.95 3.11
N LEU A 62 21.58 -5.41 3.67
CA LEU A 62 21.60 -4.75 4.99
C LEU A 62 20.90 -5.59 6.05
N LEU A 63 19.69 -6.05 5.76
CA LEU A 63 18.85 -6.82 6.67
C LEU A 63 17.98 -7.79 5.85
N THR A 64 17.64 -8.92 6.44
CA THR A 64 16.73 -9.93 5.85
C THR A 64 15.70 -10.37 6.87
N VAL A 65 14.60 -10.95 6.39
CA VAL A 65 13.53 -11.47 7.26
C VAL A 65 14.07 -12.48 8.26
N GLY A 66 13.64 -12.36 9.51
CA GLY A 66 14.04 -13.19 10.64
C GLY A 66 15.25 -12.67 11.42
N GLU A 67 16.01 -11.71 10.88
CA GLU A 67 17.11 -11.07 11.61
C GLU A 67 16.63 -9.98 12.56
N THR A 68 17.38 -9.80 13.65
CA THR A 68 17.10 -8.79 14.67
C THR A 68 18.12 -7.66 14.64
N VAL A 69 17.68 -6.50 15.12
CA VAL A 69 18.48 -5.31 15.39
C VAL A 69 18.14 -4.79 16.79
N PRO A 70 18.98 -3.98 17.44
CA PRO A 70 18.60 -3.35 18.69
C PRO A 70 17.31 -2.55 18.54
N MET A 71 16.41 -2.62 19.51
CA MET A 71 15.20 -1.81 19.51
C MET A 71 15.55 -0.33 19.70
N THR A 72 14.92 0.55 18.93
CA THR A 72 15.16 2.00 19.05
C THR A 72 14.84 2.47 20.47
N GLY A 73 15.77 3.22 21.08
CA GLY A 73 15.62 3.72 22.45
C GLY A 73 15.75 2.67 23.57
N SER A 74 15.84 1.36 23.24
CA SER A 74 15.88 0.27 24.21
C SER A 74 16.98 -0.74 23.87
N PRO A 75 18.24 -0.48 24.27
CA PRO A 75 19.40 -1.27 23.83
C PRO A 75 19.46 -2.71 24.37
N ASN A 76 18.56 -3.08 25.29
CA ASN A 76 18.47 -4.44 25.85
C ASN A 76 17.29 -5.25 25.27
N ALA A 77 16.64 -4.73 24.23
CA ALA A 77 15.56 -5.40 23.52
C ALA A 77 15.89 -5.44 22.03
N ASP A 78 15.38 -6.46 21.35
CA ASP A 78 15.60 -6.68 19.93
C ASP A 78 14.31 -6.49 19.13
N TYR A 79 14.44 -5.85 17.98
CA TYR A 79 13.41 -5.71 16.97
C TYR A 79 13.73 -6.60 15.76
N ARG A 80 12.77 -7.39 15.31
CA ARG A 80 12.91 -8.36 14.22
C ARG A 80 12.25 -7.83 12.95
N MET A 81 12.97 -7.89 11.83
CA MET A 81 12.37 -7.75 10.50
C MET A 81 11.55 -9.02 10.20
N ILE A 82 10.25 -8.86 9.96
CA ILE A 82 9.32 -9.98 9.77
C ILE A 82 8.68 -9.97 8.38
N GLY A 83 7.96 -11.04 8.05
CA GLY A 83 6.94 -11.01 7.00
C GLY A 83 7.48 -10.77 5.59
N ILE A 84 6.69 -10.02 4.82
CA ILE A 84 6.91 -9.72 3.40
C ILE A 84 7.27 -8.23 3.32
N PRO A 85 8.56 -7.87 3.26
CA PRO A 85 8.98 -6.47 3.14
C PRO A 85 8.68 -5.96 1.75
N ASP A 86 8.07 -4.78 1.68
CA ASP A 86 7.66 -4.18 0.40
C ASP A 86 8.05 -2.69 0.33
N GLY A 87 7.08 -1.79 0.18
CA GLY A 87 7.25 -0.35 0.03
C GLY A 87 8.20 0.25 1.07
N LEU A 88 9.07 1.15 0.60
CA LEU A 88 10.09 1.82 1.41
C LEU A 88 10.00 3.34 1.27
N GLY A 89 10.26 4.05 2.36
CA GLY A 89 10.39 5.50 2.38
C GLY A 89 11.52 5.93 3.30
N ALA A 90 12.34 6.90 2.91
CA ALA A 90 13.46 7.33 3.76
C ALA A 90 13.74 8.83 3.69
N TYR A 91 14.22 9.37 4.81
CA TYR A 91 14.74 10.73 4.87
C TYR A 91 15.98 10.82 5.75
N LYS A 92 16.77 11.86 5.49
CA LYS A 92 17.96 12.17 6.29
C LYS A 92 17.55 12.96 7.54
N MET A 93 17.99 12.49 8.70
CA MET A 93 17.77 13.12 9.99
C MET A 93 18.78 14.26 10.23
N ASP A 94 18.47 15.17 11.15
CA ASP A 94 19.35 16.29 11.52
C ASP A 94 20.72 15.85 12.03
N ASN A 95 20.78 14.70 12.71
CA ASN A 95 22.03 14.11 13.20
C ASN A 95 22.86 13.41 12.10
N GLY A 96 22.40 13.46 10.85
CA GLY A 96 23.06 12.90 9.68
C GLY A 96 22.72 11.43 9.39
N ASN A 97 22.07 10.69 10.29
CA ASN A 97 21.58 9.34 10.03
C ASN A 97 20.41 9.37 9.03
N VAL A 98 20.00 8.19 8.57
CA VAL A 98 18.83 8.02 7.71
C VAL A 98 17.76 7.26 8.48
N ARG A 99 16.54 7.78 8.45
CA ARG A 99 15.36 7.06 8.93
C ARG A 99 14.69 6.39 7.74
N LEU A 100 14.45 5.10 7.83
CA LEU A 100 13.84 4.25 6.81
C LEU A 100 12.54 3.67 7.35
N PHE A 101 11.47 3.80 6.59
CA PHE A 101 10.18 3.17 6.82
C PHE A 101 10.05 2.01 5.84
N MET A 102 9.45 0.93 6.31
CA MET A 102 9.29 -0.31 5.55
C MET A 102 7.92 -0.89 5.81
N ASN A 103 7.14 -1.08 4.75
CA ASN A 103 5.91 -1.84 4.80
C ASN A 103 6.19 -3.32 5.00
N HIS A 104 5.28 -3.97 5.71
CA HIS A 104 5.18 -5.41 5.79
C HIS A 104 3.82 -5.82 5.25
N GLU A 105 3.80 -6.39 4.04
CA GLU A 105 2.63 -6.71 3.23
C GLU A 105 1.91 -7.99 3.73
N LEU A 106 1.63 -8.04 5.03
CA LEU A 106 0.99 -9.19 5.66
C LEU A 106 -0.53 -9.12 5.50
N ASN A 107 -1.18 -10.27 5.29
CA ASN A 107 -2.64 -10.36 5.40
C ASN A 107 -3.08 -10.08 6.85
N PHE A 108 -4.34 -9.63 7.02
CA PHE A 108 -4.90 -9.21 8.31
C PHE A 108 -4.83 -10.28 9.41
N ASP A 109 -4.81 -11.56 9.05
CA ASP A 109 -4.83 -12.71 9.96
C ASP A 109 -3.44 -13.30 10.25
N VAL A 110 -2.39 -12.80 9.60
CA VAL A 110 -1.02 -13.29 9.79
C VAL A 110 -0.43 -12.68 11.05
N ILE A 111 0.11 -13.52 11.94
CA ILE A 111 0.77 -13.07 13.17
C ILE A 111 1.93 -12.11 12.87
N SER A 112 1.87 -10.93 13.48
CA SER A 112 2.79 -9.82 13.26
C SER A 112 3.57 -9.51 14.54
N ALA A 113 4.61 -10.31 14.82
CA ALA A 113 5.38 -10.24 16.07
C ALA A 113 6.84 -9.80 15.83
N PRO A 114 7.11 -8.49 15.67
CA PRO A 114 8.47 -7.99 15.47
C PRO A 114 9.27 -7.83 16.76
N PHE A 115 8.63 -7.60 17.91
CA PHE A 115 9.33 -7.53 19.19
C PHE A 115 9.62 -8.93 19.74
N VAL A 116 10.91 -9.22 19.98
CA VAL A 116 11.38 -10.57 20.35
C VAL A 116 10.94 -10.99 21.75
N ASP A 117 10.90 -10.04 22.69
CA ASP A 117 10.75 -10.33 24.13
C ASP A 117 9.45 -9.80 24.77
N THR A 118 8.63 -9.02 24.04
CA THR A 118 7.62 -8.16 24.69
C THR A 118 6.22 -8.10 24.07
N LEU A 119 5.91 -8.82 22.98
CA LEU A 119 4.54 -8.81 22.44
C LEU A 119 3.69 -10.00 22.84
N PRO A 120 2.37 -9.81 23.00
CA PRO A 120 1.45 -10.91 22.89
C PRO A 120 1.54 -11.48 21.47
N THR A 121 1.72 -12.80 21.39
CA THR A 121 1.78 -13.61 20.16
C THR A 121 0.45 -13.63 19.38
N THR A 122 -0.43 -12.64 19.60
CA THR A 122 -1.81 -12.59 19.12
C THR A 122 -2.08 -11.40 18.20
N ARG A 123 -1.14 -10.46 18.02
CA ARG A 123 -1.32 -9.40 17.02
C ARG A 123 -1.13 -9.95 15.62
N THR A 124 -1.98 -9.52 14.71
CA THR A 124 -1.96 -9.93 13.31
C THR A 124 -2.02 -8.71 12.38
N GLY A 125 -1.72 -8.92 11.11
CA GLY A 125 -1.88 -7.90 10.08
C GLY A 125 -0.59 -7.21 9.64
N ALA A 126 -0.76 -6.33 8.67
CA ALA A 126 0.28 -5.48 8.15
C ALA A 126 0.76 -4.46 9.20
N LEU A 127 2.01 -4.04 9.05
CA LEU A 127 2.62 -3.01 9.89
C LEU A 127 3.70 -2.26 9.11
N VAL A 128 4.17 -1.16 9.69
CA VAL A 128 5.32 -0.41 9.20
C VAL A 128 6.42 -0.44 10.24
N SER A 129 7.61 -0.91 9.83
CA SER A 129 8.82 -0.79 10.62
C SER A 129 9.50 0.56 10.36
N GLU A 130 10.05 1.18 11.41
CA GLU A 130 11.02 2.26 11.31
C GLU A 130 12.42 1.73 11.65
N PHE A 131 13.39 1.93 10.77
CA PHE A 131 14.81 1.64 10.99
C PHE A 131 15.66 2.90 10.98
N VAL A 132 16.66 2.95 11.85
CA VAL A 132 17.71 3.98 11.82
C VAL A 132 18.95 3.40 11.17
N LEU A 133 19.35 3.97 10.02
CA LEU A 133 20.57 3.62 9.31
C LEU A 133 21.68 4.65 9.57
N SER A 134 22.94 4.22 9.61
CA SER A 134 24.06 5.15 9.72
C SER A 134 24.18 6.04 8.48
N GLY A 135 24.41 7.34 8.68
CA GLY A 135 24.66 8.29 7.58
C GLY A 135 26.06 8.22 6.98
N GLN A 136 26.94 7.42 7.56
CA GLN A 136 28.33 7.25 7.15
C GLN A 136 28.52 5.89 6.51
N GLN A 137 29.35 5.85 5.45
CA GLN A 137 29.70 4.61 4.77
C GLN A 137 30.72 3.80 5.61
N PRO A 138 30.57 2.46 5.72
CA PRO A 138 29.46 1.67 5.18
C PRO A 138 28.16 1.90 5.99
N ILE A 139 27.02 1.99 5.29
CA ILE A 139 25.69 2.11 5.91
C ILE A 139 25.38 0.86 6.77
N ASN A 140 25.03 1.02 8.04
CA ASN A 140 24.63 -0.09 8.92
C ASN A 140 23.25 0.17 9.49
N VAL A 141 22.50 -0.90 9.76
CA VAL A 141 21.25 -0.80 10.52
C VAL A 141 21.62 -0.67 12.00
N LYS A 142 21.23 0.45 12.62
CA LYS A 142 21.58 0.77 14.01
C LYS A 142 20.50 0.31 14.97
N SER A 143 19.24 0.49 14.60
CA SER A 143 18.09 0.08 15.39
C SER A 143 16.84 -0.04 14.53
N GLY A 144 15.81 -0.69 15.07
CA GLY A 144 14.49 -0.82 14.48
C GLY A 144 13.38 -0.68 15.54
N ASP A 145 12.19 -0.29 15.12
CA ASP A 145 10.97 -0.26 15.93
C ASP A 145 9.73 -0.27 15.02
N LEU A 146 8.51 -0.31 15.56
CA LEU A 146 7.32 0.08 14.82
C LEU A 146 7.37 1.58 14.52
N ALA A 147 6.84 1.97 13.36
CA ALA A 147 6.69 3.39 13.00
C ALA A 147 5.56 4.10 13.76
N PHE A 148 4.76 3.35 14.52
CA PHE A 148 3.61 3.86 15.27
C PHE A 148 3.30 3.02 16.51
N ASP A 149 2.72 3.65 17.52
CA ASP A 149 2.12 2.99 18.69
C ASP A 149 0.67 3.43 18.97
N THR A 150 0.16 4.37 18.16
CA THR A 150 -1.20 4.90 18.21
C THR A 150 -1.84 4.87 16.83
N VAL A 151 -3.18 4.76 16.81
CA VAL A 151 -3.97 4.71 15.58
C VAL A 151 -5.13 5.70 15.69
N PHE A 152 -5.28 6.57 14.70
CA PHE A 152 -6.37 7.54 14.62
C PHE A 152 -7.13 7.39 13.30
N ALA A 153 -8.46 7.31 13.37
CA ALA A 153 -9.33 7.21 12.20
C ALA A 153 -10.13 8.50 11.99
N TRP A 154 -10.12 9.03 10.76
CA TRP A 154 -10.95 10.18 10.40
C TRP A 154 -12.42 9.76 10.25
N GLU A 155 -13.30 10.39 11.01
CA GLU A 155 -14.74 10.09 11.06
C GLU A 155 -15.58 11.28 10.55
N GLY A 156 -15.02 12.03 9.61
CA GLY A 156 -15.67 13.17 8.96
C GLY A 156 -15.50 14.51 9.68
N PRO A 157 -15.94 15.61 9.04
CA PRO A 157 -15.67 16.98 9.51
C PRO A 157 -16.34 17.34 10.85
N ASP A 158 -17.46 16.69 11.19
CA ASP A 158 -18.17 16.95 12.45
C ASP A 158 -17.54 16.24 13.65
N THR A 159 -16.82 15.14 13.41
CA THR A 159 -16.21 14.29 14.47
C THR A 159 -14.70 14.51 14.56
N GLY A 160 -14.02 14.63 13.42
CA GLY A 160 -12.57 14.66 13.31
C GLY A 160 -11.95 13.27 13.48
N PHE A 161 -10.71 13.25 13.96
CA PHE A 161 -9.99 12.01 14.27
C PHE A 161 -10.45 11.38 15.59
N VAL A 162 -10.73 10.07 15.55
CA VAL A 162 -11.05 9.24 16.71
C VAL A 162 -9.88 8.28 16.99
N ASP A 163 -9.51 8.17 18.26
CA ASP A 163 -8.48 7.23 18.72
C ASP A 163 -9.00 5.77 18.65
N ARG A 164 -8.36 4.96 17.81
CA ARG A 164 -8.64 3.53 17.58
C ARG A 164 -7.50 2.64 18.10
N THR A 165 -6.60 3.19 18.92
CA THR A 165 -5.40 2.49 19.39
C THR A 165 -5.73 1.23 20.17
N GLN A 166 -6.75 1.24 21.03
CA GLN A 166 -7.10 0.04 21.82
C GLN A 166 -7.67 -1.08 20.95
N GLU A 167 -8.47 -0.74 19.94
CA GLU A 167 -9.00 -1.72 18.97
C GLU A 167 -7.86 -2.43 18.25
N TRP A 168 -6.85 -1.67 17.81
CA TRP A 168 -5.64 -2.21 17.22
C TRP A 168 -4.81 -3.05 18.20
N LEU A 169 -4.55 -2.55 19.42
CA LEU A 169 -3.75 -3.25 20.42
C LEU A 169 -4.36 -4.59 20.83
N ASN A 170 -5.69 -4.68 20.86
CA ASN A 170 -6.45 -5.89 21.18
C ASN A 170 -6.58 -6.87 20.00
N GLY A 171 -6.22 -6.44 18.78
CA GLY A 171 -6.43 -7.21 17.55
C GLY A 171 -7.90 -7.29 17.14
N GLU A 172 -8.73 -6.32 17.57
CA GLU A 172 -10.11 -6.19 17.11
C GLU A 172 -10.15 -5.66 15.67
N ASN A 173 -9.26 -4.71 15.37
CA ASN A 173 -9.06 -4.11 14.05
C ASN A 173 -7.57 -4.19 13.67
N THR A 174 -7.28 -4.66 12.46
CA THR A 174 -5.90 -4.94 12.00
C THR A 174 -5.74 -4.56 10.55
N PHE A 175 -4.59 -3.97 10.21
CA PHE A 175 -4.29 -3.58 8.84
C PHE A 175 -4.00 -4.80 7.95
N ALA A 176 -4.16 -4.63 6.65
CA ALA A 176 -3.86 -5.67 5.67
C ALA A 176 -3.05 -5.13 4.50
N ARG A 177 -2.10 -5.95 4.02
CA ARG A 177 -1.43 -5.82 2.73
C ARG A 177 -0.92 -4.39 2.44
N PHE A 178 -0.11 -3.84 3.34
CA PHE A 178 0.65 -2.64 3.00
C PHE A 178 1.66 -2.99 1.90
N CYS A 179 1.31 -2.71 0.65
CA CYS A 179 2.12 -2.99 -0.54
C CYS A 179 3.18 -1.88 -0.70
N SER A 180 2.96 -0.92 -1.59
CA SER A 180 3.93 0.15 -1.86
C SER A 180 3.89 1.30 -0.84
N GLY A 181 4.87 2.19 -0.93
CA GLY A 181 5.09 3.27 0.03
C GLY A 181 5.68 4.52 -0.58
N TYR A 182 5.34 5.67 -0.01
CA TYR A 182 5.82 6.97 -0.46
C TYR A 182 6.25 7.84 0.73
N MET A 183 7.48 8.33 0.70
CA MET A 183 7.96 9.32 1.66
C MET A 183 7.66 10.72 1.14
N ALA A 184 6.59 11.34 1.63
CA ALA A 184 6.31 12.74 1.38
C ALA A 184 7.17 13.63 2.29
N GLY A 185 7.40 14.89 1.88
CA GLY A 185 8.13 15.85 2.71
C GLY A 185 8.38 17.18 2.00
N PRO A 186 9.41 17.95 2.40
CA PRO A 186 9.73 19.23 1.77
C PRO A 186 9.91 19.18 0.25
N HIS A 187 10.45 18.07 -0.26
CA HIS A 187 10.62 17.88 -1.70
C HIS A 187 9.30 17.72 -2.48
N SER A 188 8.23 17.25 -1.81
CA SER A 188 6.87 17.17 -2.35
C SER A 188 6.00 18.35 -1.92
N GLY A 189 6.57 19.33 -1.20
CA GLY A 189 5.90 20.55 -0.76
C GLY A 189 5.20 20.46 0.59
N LEU A 190 5.45 19.42 1.40
CA LEU A 190 4.96 19.30 2.78
C LEU A 190 5.97 19.88 3.77
N GLU A 191 5.50 20.36 4.92
CA GLU A 191 6.38 20.90 5.96
C GLU A 191 7.17 19.80 6.68
N GLU A 192 6.53 18.64 6.87
CA GLU A 192 7.06 17.50 7.62
C GLU A 192 7.19 16.27 6.72
N TYR A 193 8.07 15.35 7.11
CA TYR A 193 8.15 14.04 6.47
C TYR A 193 6.99 13.18 6.94
N ILE A 194 6.20 12.69 6.00
CA ILE A 194 5.06 11.81 6.25
C ILE A 194 5.22 10.59 5.34
N TYR A 195 5.28 9.41 5.93
CA TYR A 195 5.29 8.18 5.16
C TYR A 195 3.85 7.76 4.85
N LEU A 196 3.55 7.48 3.59
CA LEU A 196 2.21 7.17 3.10
C LEU A 196 2.20 5.78 2.46
N ASN A 197 1.17 5.00 2.76
CA ASN A 197 0.86 3.74 2.07
C ASN A 197 -0.67 3.56 2.05
N GLY A 198 -1.14 2.39 1.62
CA GLY A 198 -2.52 1.98 1.83
C GLY A 198 -2.69 0.47 1.90
N GLU A 199 -3.88 0.04 2.31
CA GLU A 199 -4.24 -1.37 2.34
C GLU A 199 -4.59 -1.85 0.92
N GLU A 200 -3.77 -2.73 0.35
CA GLU A 200 -3.94 -3.32 -0.98
C GLU A 200 -4.92 -4.51 -0.92
N THR A 201 -6.13 -4.26 -0.45
CA THR A 201 -7.17 -5.28 -0.38
C THR A 201 -8.57 -4.69 -0.34
N SER A 202 -9.56 -5.54 -0.62
CA SER A 202 -10.99 -5.18 -0.51
C SER A 202 -11.55 -5.56 0.86
N ALA A 203 -12.72 -5.03 1.19
CA ALA A 203 -13.44 -5.30 2.44
C ALA A 203 -13.64 -6.80 2.67
N ALA A 204 -13.93 -7.54 1.59
CA ALA A 204 -14.18 -8.98 1.62
C ALA A 204 -12.98 -9.81 2.09
N PHE A 205 -11.77 -9.26 2.03
CA PHE A 205 -10.52 -9.93 2.38
C PHE A 205 -9.84 -9.34 3.63
N GLY A 206 -10.57 -8.49 4.38
CA GLY A 206 -10.15 -7.94 5.67
C GLY A 206 -9.33 -6.66 5.56
N THR A 207 -9.84 -5.57 6.11
CA THR A 207 -9.16 -4.27 6.27
C THR A 207 -9.34 -3.78 7.70
N PHE A 208 -8.64 -2.72 8.08
CA PHE A 208 -8.69 -2.20 9.46
C PHE A 208 -10.11 -2.02 10.01
N ASP A 209 -11.02 -1.46 9.23
CA ASP A 209 -12.42 -1.22 9.61
C ASP A 209 -13.43 -2.09 8.84
N SER A 210 -12.96 -3.05 8.05
CA SER A 210 -13.77 -3.93 7.20
C SER A 210 -14.64 -3.20 6.16
N GLN A 211 -14.28 -1.96 5.79
CA GLN A 211 -15.02 -1.18 4.78
C GLN A 211 -14.31 -1.10 3.42
N GLY A 212 -13.12 -1.69 3.30
CA GLY A 212 -12.28 -1.60 2.10
C GLY A 212 -11.01 -0.81 2.33
N GLY A 213 -10.02 -1.02 1.47
CA GLY A 213 -8.66 -0.55 1.69
C GLY A 213 -8.55 0.96 1.71
N GLN A 214 -7.86 1.52 2.70
CA GLN A 214 -7.73 2.97 2.86
C GLN A 214 -6.27 3.43 2.88
N ALA A 215 -6.05 4.72 2.64
CA ALA A 215 -4.73 5.32 2.73
C ALA A 215 -4.39 5.51 4.21
N VAL A 216 -3.12 5.31 4.56
CA VAL A 216 -2.61 5.49 5.92
C VAL A 216 -1.36 6.36 5.89
N ALA A 217 -1.34 7.37 6.75
CA ALA A 217 -0.18 8.23 6.98
C ALA A 217 0.52 7.86 8.28
N PHE A 218 1.85 7.79 8.26
CA PHE A 218 2.69 7.55 9.43
C PHE A 218 3.55 8.78 9.71
N VAL A 219 3.25 9.41 10.84
CA VAL A 219 3.93 10.61 11.35
C VAL A 219 3.66 10.74 12.84
N ASP A 220 4.60 11.32 13.59
CA ASP A 220 4.49 11.53 15.04
C ASP A 220 4.20 10.26 15.85
N ASN A 221 4.77 9.12 15.42
CA ASN A 221 4.56 7.79 16.04
C ASN A 221 3.10 7.33 16.01
N ALA A 222 2.32 7.80 15.04
CA ALA A 222 0.91 7.46 14.87
C ALA A 222 0.62 7.02 13.44
N ALA A 223 -0.32 6.08 13.29
CA ALA A 223 -0.96 5.73 12.04
C ALA A 223 -2.28 6.49 11.92
N TRP A 224 -2.45 7.25 10.84
CA TRP A 224 -3.62 8.08 10.57
C TRP A 224 -4.36 7.53 9.36
N LEU A 225 -5.58 7.04 9.55
CA LEU A 225 -6.43 6.48 8.49
C LEU A 225 -7.13 7.63 7.74
N LEU A 226 -7.05 7.59 6.41
CA LEU A 226 -7.48 8.66 5.50
C LEU A 226 -8.53 8.15 4.50
N PRO A 227 -9.76 7.79 4.94
CA PRO A 227 -10.80 7.23 4.08
C PRO A 227 -11.35 8.22 3.03
N GLU A 228 -11.10 9.52 3.17
CA GLU A 228 -11.43 10.52 2.15
C GLU A 228 -10.68 10.32 0.82
N MET A 229 -9.61 9.51 0.81
CA MET A 229 -8.94 9.05 -0.40
C MET A 229 -9.61 7.82 -1.05
N GLY A 230 -10.85 7.53 -0.64
CA GLY A 230 -11.68 6.43 -1.11
C GLY A 230 -11.31 5.09 -0.47
N ARG A 231 -12.21 4.10 -0.59
CA ARG A 231 -11.99 2.73 -0.13
C ARG A 231 -11.87 1.79 -1.33
N PHE A 232 -10.71 1.19 -1.51
CA PHE A 232 -10.37 0.24 -2.58
C PHE A 232 -8.97 -0.32 -2.32
N ALA A 233 -8.57 -1.39 -3.01
CA ALA A 233 -7.24 -1.95 -2.87
C ALA A 233 -6.17 -0.94 -3.32
N LYS A 234 -5.40 -0.39 -2.38
CA LYS A 234 -4.44 0.68 -2.64
C LYS A 234 -3.03 0.16 -2.84
N GLU A 235 -2.50 0.38 -4.03
CA GLU A 235 -1.08 0.13 -4.29
C GLU A 235 -0.20 1.19 -3.60
N ASN A 236 -0.33 2.45 -4.05
CA ASN A 236 0.60 3.53 -3.71
C ASN A 236 -0.15 4.87 -3.55
N ILE A 237 0.39 5.73 -2.68
CA ILE A 237 -0.18 7.03 -2.29
C ILE A 237 0.86 8.14 -2.52
N VAL A 238 0.85 8.73 -3.71
CA VAL A 238 1.95 9.58 -4.19
C VAL A 238 1.58 11.05 -4.16
N VAL A 239 2.30 11.85 -3.37
CA VAL A 239 2.09 13.32 -3.32
C VAL A 239 2.82 14.01 -4.47
N VAL A 240 2.07 14.71 -5.32
CA VAL A 240 2.60 15.44 -6.48
C VAL A 240 3.14 16.81 -6.06
N PRO A 241 4.43 17.12 -6.34
CA PRO A 241 5.05 18.40 -5.97
C PRO A 241 4.55 19.58 -6.80
N GLY A 242 4.87 20.80 -6.36
CA GLY A 242 4.68 22.02 -7.16
C GLY A 242 3.22 22.52 -7.22
N THR A 243 2.38 22.05 -6.30
CA THR A 243 0.93 22.31 -6.27
C THR A 243 0.53 23.48 -5.35
N GLY A 244 1.53 24.16 -4.79
CA GLY A 244 1.36 25.35 -3.94
C GLY A 244 0.62 25.02 -2.64
N GLN A 245 -0.47 25.75 -2.39
CA GLN A 245 -1.28 25.60 -1.18
C GLN A 245 -2.18 24.34 -1.19
N ARG A 246 -2.25 23.63 -2.32
CA ARG A 246 -2.98 22.35 -2.42
C ARG A 246 -2.04 21.19 -2.18
N THR A 247 -2.59 20.09 -1.70
CA THR A 247 -1.93 18.79 -1.68
C THR A 247 -2.66 17.90 -2.66
N VAL A 248 -1.96 17.48 -3.71
CA VAL A 248 -2.49 16.62 -4.77
C VAL A 248 -1.86 15.25 -4.59
N VAL A 249 -2.67 14.22 -4.43
CA VAL A 249 -2.24 12.86 -4.15
C VAL A 249 -2.82 11.93 -5.20
N LEU A 250 -1.97 11.13 -5.84
CA LEU A 250 -2.43 9.99 -6.63
C LEU A 250 -2.72 8.84 -5.67
N ALA A 251 -3.94 8.31 -5.72
CA ALA A 251 -4.34 7.09 -5.04
C ALA A 251 -4.56 6.00 -6.09
N LEU A 252 -3.74 4.97 -6.07
CA LEU A 252 -3.67 3.98 -7.14
C LEU A 252 -4.42 2.71 -6.73
N GLU A 253 -5.37 2.29 -7.55
CA GLU A 253 -6.22 1.13 -7.29
C GLU A 253 -5.65 -0.13 -7.96
N ASP A 254 -5.03 -1.01 -7.17
CA ASP A 254 -4.71 -2.37 -7.62
C ASP A 254 -5.93 -3.28 -7.41
N GLY A 255 -6.95 -3.03 -8.22
CA GLY A 255 -8.23 -3.73 -8.16
C GLY A 255 -8.18 -5.16 -8.77
N PRO A 256 -9.32 -5.69 -9.21
CA PRO A 256 -9.38 -7.07 -9.69
C PRO A 256 -8.61 -7.27 -11.00
N SER A 257 -8.42 -8.53 -11.39
CA SER A 257 -7.81 -8.91 -12.67
C SER A 257 -8.68 -8.61 -13.90
N SER A 258 -9.77 -7.85 -13.77
CA SER A 258 -10.66 -7.38 -14.83
C SER A 258 -10.56 -5.86 -15.02
N LEU A 259 -11.21 -5.32 -16.05
CA LEU A 259 -11.27 -3.87 -16.34
C LEU A 259 -12.16 -3.12 -15.34
N ASP A 260 -11.68 -3.00 -14.11
CA ASP A 260 -12.43 -2.43 -13.00
C ASP A 260 -11.57 -1.59 -12.05
N SER A 261 -10.31 -1.33 -12.38
CA SER A 261 -9.49 -0.37 -11.65
C SER A 261 -9.60 1.02 -12.28
N GLN A 262 -9.60 2.07 -11.45
CA GLN A 262 -9.59 3.46 -11.87
C GLN A 262 -8.35 4.20 -11.38
N LEU A 263 -8.08 5.35 -12.01
CA LEU A 263 -7.08 6.30 -11.55
C LEU A 263 -7.76 7.36 -10.70
N TYR A 264 -7.29 7.52 -9.45
CA TYR A 264 -7.81 8.53 -8.54
C TYR A 264 -6.79 9.61 -8.21
N VAL A 265 -7.30 10.83 -8.04
CA VAL A 265 -6.58 11.97 -7.47
C VAL A 265 -7.37 12.52 -6.30
N TYR A 266 -6.74 12.61 -5.14
CA TYR A 266 -7.23 13.39 -4.01
C TYR A 266 -6.62 14.79 -4.03
N ILE A 267 -7.44 15.81 -3.76
CA ILE A 267 -6.99 17.21 -3.65
C ILE A 267 -7.47 17.78 -2.32
N GLY A 268 -6.53 18.03 -1.42
CA GLY A 268 -6.75 18.73 -0.16
C GLY A 268 -6.12 20.12 -0.13
N GLN A 269 -6.44 20.87 0.92
CA GLN A 269 -5.95 22.23 1.15
C GLN A 269 -5.03 22.21 2.38
N LYS A 270 -3.79 22.68 2.23
CA LYS A 270 -2.87 22.81 3.37
C LYS A 270 -3.39 23.87 4.34
N ASP A 271 -3.32 23.57 5.62
CA ASP A 271 -3.59 24.52 6.70
C ASP A 271 -2.43 24.54 7.70
N PRO A 272 -1.47 25.47 7.57
CA PRO A 272 -0.31 25.52 8.46
C PRO A 272 -0.66 25.80 9.93
N ASN A 273 -1.91 26.18 10.24
CA ASN A 273 -2.35 26.42 11.62
C ASN A 273 -3.05 25.22 12.26
N ALA A 274 -3.22 24.12 11.52
CA ALA A 274 -3.87 22.92 12.04
C ALA A 274 -3.03 22.19 13.08
N THR A 275 -3.70 21.40 13.91
CA THR A 275 -3.09 20.76 15.09
C THR A 275 -2.22 19.58 14.70
N THR A 276 -2.71 18.71 13.81
CA THR A 276 -2.01 17.49 13.40
C THR A 276 -1.18 17.71 12.13
N ALA A 277 -0.11 16.92 11.98
CA ALA A 277 0.73 16.91 10.79
C ALA A 277 -0.05 16.60 9.50
N VAL A 278 -1.01 15.67 9.59
CA VAL A 278 -1.85 15.25 8.46
C VAL A 278 -2.83 16.35 8.02
N GLU A 279 -3.41 17.10 8.96
CA GLU A 279 -4.22 18.29 8.65
C GLU A 279 -3.36 19.42 8.06
N ARG A 280 -2.19 19.71 8.64
CA ARG A 280 -1.27 20.72 8.08
C ARG A 280 -0.86 20.40 6.65
N ALA A 281 -0.62 19.12 6.39
CA ALA A 281 -0.30 18.61 5.07
C ALA A 281 -1.48 18.64 4.09
N GLY A 282 -2.71 18.94 4.53
CA GLY A 282 -3.91 18.93 3.68
C GLY A 282 -4.24 17.53 3.19
N LEU A 283 -4.06 16.51 4.04
CA LEU A 283 -4.42 15.12 3.76
C LEU A 283 -5.82 14.73 4.27
N VAL A 284 -6.53 15.70 4.87
CA VAL A 284 -7.94 15.60 5.29
C VAL A 284 -8.71 16.86 4.88
N GLY A 285 -10.04 16.76 4.80
CA GLY A 285 -10.95 17.81 4.33
C GLY A 285 -10.88 18.07 2.82
N GLY A 286 -10.43 17.09 2.05
CA GLY A 286 -10.22 17.23 0.60
C GLY A 286 -11.33 16.62 -0.23
N LYS A 287 -11.09 16.50 -1.54
CA LYS A 287 -12.02 15.89 -2.50
C LYS A 287 -11.32 14.82 -3.33
N LEU A 288 -12.01 13.71 -3.55
CA LEU A 288 -11.57 12.64 -4.43
C LEU A 288 -12.10 12.83 -5.85
N TYR A 289 -11.27 12.54 -6.84
CA TYR A 289 -11.59 12.62 -8.25
C TYR A 289 -11.13 11.34 -8.95
N PHE A 290 -11.83 10.92 -10.00
CA PHE A 290 -11.39 9.83 -10.89
C PHE A 290 -11.17 10.35 -12.32
N PHE A 291 -10.31 9.67 -13.07
CA PHE A 291 -10.06 10.02 -14.47
C PHE A 291 -11.12 9.46 -15.40
N ARG A 292 -11.56 10.28 -16.36
CA ARG A 292 -12.44 9.87 -17.47
C ARG A 292 -11.93 10.44 -18.80
N SER A 293 -11.96 9.62 -19.85
CA SER A 293 -11.68 10.09 -21.21
C SER A 293 -12.77 11.04 -21.70
N THR A 294 -12.37 12.12 -22.38
CA THR A 294 -13.32 12.98 -23.10
C THR A 294 -13.84 12.34 -24.39
N ASP A 295 -13.14 11.34 -24.91
CA ASP A 295 -13.62 10.44 -25.97
C ASP A 295 -14.07 9.12 -25.34
N LEU A 296 -15.38 8.98 -25.10
CA LEU A 296 -15.95 7.80 -24.47
C LEU A 296 -15.77 6.51 -25.29
N ALA A 297 -15.46 6.61 -26.59
CA ALA A 297 -15.12 5.44 -27.41
C ALA A 297 -13.71 4.90 -27.11
N LYS A 298 -12.89 5.64 -26.36
CA LYS A 298 -11.53 5.29 -25.91
C LYS A 298 -11.41 5.44 -24.39
N ASN A 299 -12.40 4.95 -23.65
CA ASN A 299 -12.49 5.14 -22.19
C ASN A 299 -12.08 3.91 -21.38
N SER A 300 -11.10 3.16 -21.86
CA SER A 300 -10.51 2.04 -21.13
C SER A 300 -9.21 1.57 -21.76
N GLU A 301 -8.46 0.77 -21.01
CA GLU A 301 -7.31 0.01 -21.51
C GLU A 301 -7.67 -0.91 -22.70
N LEU A 302 -8.91 -1.36 -22.82
CA LEU A 302 -9.37 -2.17 -23.94
C LEU A 302 -9.49 -1.37 -25.25
N THR A 303 -9.88 -0.11 -25.14
CA THR A 303 -10.37 0.71 -26.26
C THR A 303 -9.36 1.77 -26.71
N PHE A 304 -8.66 2.40 -25.78
CA PHE A 304 -7.47 3.19 -26.07
C PHE A 304 -6.29 2.24 -26.36
N ARG A 305 -5.39 2.52 -27.30
CA ARG A 305 -4.23 1.67 -27.61
C ARG A 305 -2.99 2.50 -27.88
N LYS A 306 -1.82 1.85 -27.85
CA LYS A 306 -0.52 2.49 -28.15
C LYS A 306 -0.52 3.29 -29.47
N ALA A 307 -1.21 2.79 -30.51
CA ALA A 307 -1.29 3.46 -31.81
C ALA A 307 -2.14 4.74 -31.79
N ASP A 308 -3.02 4.91 -30.79
CA ASP A 308 -3.83 6.13 -30.63
C ASP A 308 -3.00 7.30 -30.08
N GLY A 309 -1.83 7.04 -29.48
CA GLY A 309 -0.90 8.07 -29.01
C GLY A 309 -1.33 8.68 -27.68
N THR A 310 -1.88 9.89 -27.71
CA THR A 310 -2.25 10.67 -26.53
C THR A 310 -3.77 10.72 -26.40
N LEU A 311 -4.25 10.60 -25.16
CA LEU A 311 -5.66 10.74 -24.81
C LEU A 311 -5.87 11.99 -23.95
N THR A 312 -6.91 12.75 -24.25
CA THR A 312 -7.37 13.84 -23.39
C THR A 312 -8.49 13.35 -22.49
N GLY A 313 -8.42 13.66 -21.21
CA GLY A 313 -9.46 13.34 -20.25
C GLY A 313 -9.71 14.47 -19.26
N GLU A 314 -10.55 14.17 -18.29
CA GLU A 314 -10.99 15.05 -17.21
C GLU A 314 -10.93 14.32 -15.87
N TRP A 315 -10.78 15.10 -14.79
CA TRP A 315 -10.90 14.61 -13.42
C TRP A 315 -12.32 14.92 -12.92
N VAL A 316 -13.13 13.89 -12.76
CA VAL A 316 -14.52 14.01 -12.32
C VAL A 316 -14.56 13.85 -10.80
N ALA A 317 -15.21 14.77 -10.09
CA ALA A 317 -15.34 14.68 -8.63
C ALA A 317 -16.24 13.51 -8.24
N VAL A 318 -15.79 12.66 -7.31
CA VAL A 318 -16.59 11.56 -6.78
C VAL A 318 -17.87 12.07 -6.11
N ASP A 319 -17.82 13.22 -5.43
CA ASP A 319 -19.01 13.87 -4.84
C ASP A 319 -20.17 14.05 -5.84
N SER A 320 -19.87 14.20 -7.14
CA SER A 320 -20.89 14.37 -8.19
C SER A 320 -21.60 13.08 -8.58
N THR A 321 -21.13 11.94 -8.09
CA THR A 321 -21.69 10.61 -8.36
C THR A 321 -22.45 10.04 -7.16
N LEU A 322 -22.41 10.72 -6.01
CA LEU A 322 -22.99 10.24 -4.76
C LEU A 322 -24.50 10.49 -4.68
N GLU A 323 -25.19 9.63 -3.93
CA GLU A 323 -26.60 9.83 -3.56
C GLU A 323 -26.75 10.79 -2.37
N ASP A 324 -27.96 11.29 -2.14
CA ASP A 324 -28.24 12.23 -1.06
C ASP A 324 -27.86 11.64 0.31
N GLY A 325 -26.93 12.29 1.01
CA GLY A 325 -26.46 11.90 2.34
C GLY A 325 -25.26 10.96 2.34
N GLU A 326 -24.76 10.56 1.18
CA GLU A 326 -23.50 9.82 1.05
C GLU A 326 -22.30 10.77 1.11
N GLU A 327 -21.23 10.29 1.72
CA GLU A 327 -19.96 11.00 1.82
C GLU A 327 -18.81 10.03 1.55
N VAL A 328 -17.79 10.46 0.81
CA VAL A 328 -16.69 9.59 0.33
C VAL A 328 -16.05 8.78 1.47
N TRP A 329 -15.84 9.40 2.64
CA TRP A 329 -15.16 8.78 3.78
C TRP A 329 -15.96 7.65 4.46
N ASN A 330 -17.26 7.53 4.18
CA ASN A 330 -18.15 6.51 4.72
C ASN A 330 -18.55 5.42 3.71
N LEU A 331 -18.18 5.57 2.43
CA LEU A 331 -18.57 4.60 1.43
C LEU A 331 -17.71 3.34 1.55
N LEU A 332 -18.38 2.19 1.53
CA LEU A 332 -17.72 0.90 1.33
C LEU A 332 -17.09 0.87 -0.06
N ASP A 333 -16.06 0.03 -0.23
CA ASP A 333 -15.38 -0.17 -1.52
C ASP A 333 -16.32 -0.54 -2.68
N ASP A 334 -17.20 -1.52 -2.48
CA ASP A 334 -18.16 -1.93 -3.51
C ASP A 334 -19.11 -0.77 -3.87
N THR A 335 -19.60 -0.03 -2.88
CA THR A 335 -20.49 1.12 -3.12
C THR A 335 -19.74 2.23 -3.87
N LEU A 336 -18.51 2.55 -3.48
CA LEU A 336 -17.70 3.55 -4.17
C LEU A 336 -17.49 3.15 -5.64
N ASN A 337 -17.11 1.90 -5.90
CA ASN A 337 -16.95 1.39 -7.26
C ASN A 337 -18.26 1.50 -8.05
N GLU A 338 -19.41 1.08 -7.49
CA GLU A 338 -20.71 1.23 -8.15
C GLU A 338 -21.02 2.68 -8.55
N ARG A 339 -20.79 3.65 -7.65
CA ARG A 339 -21.02 5.09 -7.92
C ARG A 339 -20.10 5.60 -9.03
N VAL A 340 -18.82 5.25 -8.96
CA VAL A 340 -17.82 5.70 -9.94
C VAL A 340 -18.09 5.07 -11.31
N GLN A 341 -18.35 3.76 -11.38
CA GLN A 341 -18.67 3.02 -12.61
C GLN A 341 -19.89 3.60 -13.33
N ALA A 342 -20.94 3.99 -12.59
CA ALA A 342 -22.12 4.63 -13.16
C ALA A 342 -21.80 5.96 -13.88
N ALA A 343 -20.68 6.59 -13.54
CA ALA A 343 -20.18 7.82 -14.16
C ALA A 343 -19.15 7.59 -15.28
N ASN A 344 -18.98 6.35 -15.74
CA ASN A 344 -18.11 5.93 -16.85
C ASN A 344 -16.63 6.34 -16.65
N PRO A 345 -15.94 5.82 -15.62
CA PRO A 345 -14.53 6.10 -15.39
C PRO A 345 -13.68 5.46 -16.51
N PHE A 346 -12.43 5.89 -16.63
CA PHE A 346 -11.49 5.18 -17.49
C PHE A 346 -11.00 3.92 -16.78
N ASN A 347 -11.44 2.75 -17.26
CA ASN A 347 -11.07 1.47 -16.64
C ASN A 347 -9.75 0.91 -17.18
N VAL A 348 -8.90 0.48 -16.26
CA VAL A 348 -7.66 -0.25 -16.50
C VAL A 348 -7.66 -1.53 -15.68
N ILE A 349 -6.71 -2.43 -15.95
CA ILE A 349 -6.49 -3.61 -15.11
C ILE A 349 -5.28 -3.36 -14.21
N ARG A 350 -5.51 -3.33 -12.89
CA ARG A 350 -4.48 -3.36 -11.86
C ARG A 350 -3.52 -2.18 -11.94
N VAL A 351 -3.93 -1.02 -11.41
CA VAL A 351 -3.06 0.16 -11.31
C VAL A 351 -2.08 -0.08 -10.16
N GLU A 352 -0.83 -0.27 -10.53
CA GLU A 352 0.26 -0.41 -9.58
C GLU A 352 1.06 0.90 -9.50
N ASP A 353 2.32 0.82 -9.06
CA ASP A 353 3.16 1.95 -8.68
C ASP A 353 3.12 3.16 -9.62
N ALA A 354 3.23 4.35 -9.01
CA ALA A 354 3.44 5.61 -9.70
C ALA A 354 4.60 6.44 -9.16
N ALA A 355 5.13 7.31 -10.02
CA ALA A 355 6.10 8.33 -9.67
C ALA A 355 5.87 9.59 -10.50
N TYR A 356 6.16 10.75 -9.93
CA TYR A 356 6.15 12.01 -10.67
C TYR A 356 7.49 12.25 -11.37
N ASP A 357 7.45 12.99 -12.48
CA ASP A 357 8.65 13.46 -13.16
C ASP A 357 9.32 14.56 -12.33
N ARG A 358 10.61 14.39 -12.02
CA ARG A 358 11.38 15.37 -11.23
C ARG A 358 11.82 16.59 -12.05
N ASN A 359 11.72 16.51 -13.38
CA ASN A 359 12.13 17.57 -14.30
C ASN A 359 10.94 18.28 -14.94
N GLU A 360 9.78 17.63 -15.01
CA GLU A 360 8.55 18.16 -15.62
C GLU A 360 7.39 18.20 -14.62
N PRO A 361 7.16 19.34 -13.93
CA PRO A 361 6.09 19.48 -12.96
C PRO A 361 4.71 19.11 -13.53
N GLY A 362 3.97 18.27 -12.80
CA GLY A 362 2.63 17.82 -13.21
C GLY A 362 2.63 16.59 -14.13
N VAL A 363 3.79 16.09 -14.55
CA VAL A 363 3.89 14.80 -15.24
C VAL A 363 4.01 13.68 -14.21
N VAL A 364 3.19 12.66 -14.37
CA VAL A 364 3.19 11.46 -13.53
C VAL A 364 3.20 10.22 -14.43
N TYR A 365 3.93 9.20 -13.99
CA TYR A 365 3.98 7.88 -14.61
C TYR A 365 3.38 6.90 -13.63
N PHE A 366 2.51 6.02 -14.10
CA PHE A 366 1.98 4.90 -13.33
C PHE A 366 2.11 3.64 -14.16
N THR A 367 2.06 2.50 -13.50
CA THR A 367 2.10 1.19 -14.15
C THR A 367 0.73 0.53 -14.10
N THR A 368 0.47 -0.34 -15.08
CA THR A 368 -0.62 -1.31 -14.97
C THR A 368 -0.02 -2.68 -15.19
N THR A 369 -0.28 -3.66 -14.34
CA THR A 369 0.33 -5.00 -14.47
C THR A 369 -0.52 -5.99 -15.23
N GLY A 370 -1.82 -5.73 -15.29
CA GLY A 370 -2.73 -6.51 -16.11
C GLY A 370 -3.02 -7.89 -15.58
N SER A 371 -3.50 -8.71 -16.51
CA SER A 371 -3.90 -10.08 -16.27
C SER A 371 -4.00 -10.85 -17.59
N ASP A 372 -4.39 -12.11 -17.49
CA ASP A 372 -4.83 -12.95 -18.60
C ASP A 372 -6.29 -12.71 -19.01
N TYR A 373 -6.90 -11.60 -18.58
CA TYR A 373 -8.29 -11.26 -18.90
C TYR A 373 -8.54 -11.13 -20.40
N VAL A 374 -9.60 -11.80 -20.84
CA VAL A 374 -10.16 -11.69 -22.18
C VAL A 374 -11.57 -11.15 -22.05
N ASP A 375 -11.83 -10.01 -22.70
CA ASP A 375 -13.16 -9.42 -22.70
C ASP A 375 -14.18 -10.40 -23.31
N PRO A 376 -15.21 -10.82 -22.57
CA PRO A 376 -16.11 -11.89 -23.00
C PRO A 376 -17.02 -11.48 -24.18
N ILE A 377 -17.18 -10.17 -24.43
CA ILE A 377 -18.03 -9.64 -25.50
C ILE A 377 -17.27 -9.59 -26.83
N THR A 378 -16.05 -9.07 -26.81
CA THR A 378 -15.22 -8.82 -28.00
C THR A 378 -14.19 -9.92 -28.26
N GLY A 379 -13.91 -10.78 -27.27
CA GLY A 379 -12.87 -11.81 -27.31
C GLY A 379 -11.45 -11.24 -27.36
N ARG A 380 -11.27 -9.96 -26.99
CA ARG A 380 -9.98 -9.27 -27.06
C ARG A 380 -9.35 -9.19 -25.68
N MET A 381 -8.03 -9.34 -25.63
CA MET A 381 -7.26 -8.91 -24.47
C MET A 381 -7.19 -7.38 -24.45
N PRO A 382 -7.25 -6.75 -23.27
CA PRO A 382 -6.86 -5.37 -23.08
C PRO A 382 -5.46 -5.13 -23.62
N ASN A 383 -5.15 -3.87 -23.90
CA ASN A 383 -3.79 -3.54 -24.31
C ASN A 383 -2.81 -3.76 -23.13
N ASN A 384 -1.55 -3.37 -23.35
CA ASN A 384 -0.49 -3.46 -22.36
C ASN A 384 0.03 -2.04 -22.02
N LEU A 385 -0.84 -1.13 -21.57
CA LEU A 385 -0.45 0.24 -21.24
C LEU A 385 0.56 0.22 -20.08
N GLY A 386 1.78 0.69 -20.34
CA GLY A 386 2.83 0.72 -19.33
C GLY A 386 3.48 -0.63 -19.04
N ARG A 387 3.15 -1.71 -19.77
CA ARG A 387 3.82 -3.03 -19.59
C ARG A 387 4.96 -3.18 -20.58
N SER A 388 6.07 -3.73 -20.10
CA SER A 388 7.06 -4.30 -21.01
C SER A 388 6.46 -5.53 -21.68
N ALA A 389 6.59 -5.62 -23.01
CA ALA A 389 6.28 -6.86 -23.70
C ALA A 389 7.33 -7.89 -23.27
N ASN A 390 6.92 -8.90 -22.49
CA ASN A 390 7.75 -10.08 -22.24
C ASN A 390 7.91 -10.90 -23.52
#